data_AF-A0A5D2MZD3-F1
#
_entry.id   AF-A0A5D2MZD3-F1
#
_cell.length_a   1.000
_cell.length_b   1.000
_cell.length_c   1.000
_cell.angle_alpha   90.00
_cell.angle_beta   90.00
_cell.angle_gamma   90.00
#
_symmetry.space_group_name_H-M   'P 1'
#
loop_
_entity.id
_entity.type
_entity.pdbx_description
1 polymer ?
#
loop_
_entity_poly.entity_id
_entity_poly.type
_entity_poly.pdbx_seq_one_letter_code
_entity_poly.pdbx_strand_id
1 'polypeptide(L)'
;MAAATALNLCRPWQSPRTHNQFITKPRPSIRPPITCYTANKSKREYTSVMIVPTGVGASIGGFAGDALPVARVLSSVVDCLISHPNVLNAAMLYWPMPNVMYVEGYALDRFAQGLWALQPVHQNKVGLVLDAGIEEHLRVHHLQVADATRASLGLPVVEYAVTDTPLEVEKWVNPTTGQSTGRIKHPDSLLRAVENLVKRSQVDAVAVVGCFPDDEVDDLDDYRLGIGIDTLAGVEAIISHLVVKEFQIPCAHAPALSPLPLTSSLSPKSAAEEVRVSNYWEAIGVVAAHKAGIDPSSLRRNKIRNIQCLSDVQANGFAVSTASSVT
;
A
#
# COMPACT_ATOMS: atom_id res chain seq x y z
N MET A 1 13.18 -5.68 -23.59
CA MET A 1 13.87 -4.53 -22.96
C MET A 1 13.22 -3.25 -23.43
N ALA A 2 12.42 -2.61 -22.58
CA ALA A 2 11.80 -1.32 -22.89
C ALA A 2 12.43 -0.28 -21.95
N ALA A 3 13.15 0.68 -22.52
CA ALA A 3 13.76 1.80 -21.79
C ALA A 3 12.81 2.99 -21.81
N ALA A 4 12.62 3.63 -20.65
CA ALA A 4 11.80 4.83 -20.51
C ALA A 4 12.59 6.08 -20.95
N THR A 5 11.99 6.87 -21.83
CA THR A 5 12.51 8.17 -22.29
C THR A 5 11.80 9.30 -21.55
N ALA A 6 12.56 10.22 -20.95
CA ALA A 6 12.06 11.48 -20.39
C ALA A 6 12.59 12.66 -21.22
N LEU A 7 11.70 13.52 -21.70
CA LEU A 7 12.01 14.74 -22.44
C LEU A 7 11.89 15.96 -21.52
N ASN A 8 12.99 16.71 -21.38
CA ASN A 8 13.04 18.00 -20.68
C ASN A 8 13.38 19.11 -21.68
N LEU A 9 12.55 20.16 -21.72
CA LEU A 9 12.81 21.38 -22.48
C LEU A 9 12.83 22.57 -21.52
N CYS A 10 13.97 23.28 -21.42
CA CYS A 10 14.01 24.71 -21.11
C CYS A 10 15.44 25.27 -21.34
N ARG A 11 15.55 26.38 -22.07
CA ARG A 11 16.75 27.22 -22.20
C ARG A 11 16.64 28.45 -21.27
N PRO A 12 17.76 29.01 -20.76
CA PRO A 12 17.74 30.15 -19.85
C PRO A 12 18.06 31.51 -20.53
N TRP A 13 17.55 32.60 -19.96
CA TRP A 13 17.93 33.98 -20.27
C TRP A 13 18.78 34.56 -19.12
N GLN A 14 19.85 35.29 -19.44
CA GLN A 14 20.91 35.77 -18.53
C GLN A 14 20.85 37.28 -18.16
N SER A 15 21.36 37.56 -16.94
CA SER A 15 22.20 38.73 -16.51
C SER A 15 21.54 40.06 -16.10
N PRO A 16 22.23 41.02 -15.40
CA PRO A 16 23.40 40.93 -14.50
C PRO A 16 23.31 41.75 -13.17
N ARG A 17 24.45 41.70 -12.44
CA ARG A 17 24.93 42.20 -11.13
C ARG A 17 24.89 43.73 -10.87
N THR A 18 25.00 44.14 -9.59
CA THR A 18 26.11 45.00 -9.05
C THR A 18 26.15 45.12 -7.52
N HIS A 19 27.35 45.47 -7.02
CA HIS A 19 27.94 45.46 -5.68
C HIS A 19 27.54 46.62 -4.73
N ASN A 20 27.65 46.43 -3.39
CA ASN A 20 28.75 47.04 -2.59
C ASN A 20 28.80 46.59 -1.11
N GLN A 21 30.04 46.52 -0.62
CA GLN A 21 30.50 46.06 0.70
C GLN A 21 30.56 47.21 1.71
N PHE A 22 30.38 46.91 3.01
CA PHE A 22 31.15 47.56 4.10
C PHE A 22 31.37 46.57 5.26
N ILE A 23 32.62 46.53 5.74
CA ILE A 23 33.20 45.57 6.70
C ILE A 23 33.30 46.21 8.08
N THR A 24 32.90 45.49 9.14
CA THR A 24 33.42 45.67 10.51
C THR A 24 33.59 44.29 11.16
N LYS A 25 34.74 44.05 11.84
CA LYS A 25 35.06 42.79 12.56
C LYS A 25 35.01 43.00 14.08
N PRO A 26 34.47 42.03 14.84
CA PRO A 26 35.16 41.51 16.02
C PRO A 26 35.20 39.96 16.09
N ARG A 27 36.15 39.44 16.89
CA ARG A 27 36.59 38.03 17.05
C ARG A 27 35.62 37.13 17.86
N PRO A 28 35.80 35.79 17.89
CA PRO A 28 34.73 34.82 17.64
C PRO A 28 33.99 34.35 18.90
N SER A 29 32.66 34.36 18.86
CA SER A 29 31.85 33.49 19.73
C SER A 29 31.68 32.14 19.01
N ILE A 30 32.08 31.04 19.65
CA ILE A 30 31.75 29.69 19.19
C ILE A 30 30.24 29.56 19.22
N ARG A 31 29.60 29.71 18.06
CA ARG A 31 28.18 29.41 17.84
C ARG A 31 28.10 28.01 17.23
N PRO A 32 27.16 27.16 17.65
CA PRO A 32 26.84 25.94 16.91
C PRO A 32 26.49 26.32 15.46
N PRO A 33 26.70 25.44 14.47
CA PRO A 33 26.39 25.77 13.08
C PRO A 33 24.88 25.98 12.99
N ILE A 34 24.46 27.25 12.99
CA ILE A 34 23.15 27.64 12.49
C ILE A 34 23.25 27.37 11.00
N THR A 35 22.89 26.15 10.60
CA THR A 35 22.57 25.86 9.20
C THR A 35 21.39 26.75 8.88
N CYS A 36 21.67 27.89 8.27
CA CYS A 36 20.68 28.67 7.58
C CYS A 36 20.12 27.76 6.48
N TYR A 37 19.08 27.00 6.80
CA TYR A 37 18.16 26.52 5.79
C TYR A 37 17.56 27.78 5.19
N THR A 38 18.22 28.29 4.15
CA THR A 38 17.57 29.12 3.15
C THR A 38 16.35 28.33 2.73
N ALA A 39 15.17 28.77 3.18
CA ALA A 39 13.90 28.25 2.71
C ALA A 39 13.91 28.43 1.19
N ASN A 40 14.23 27.37 0.47
CA ASN A 40 14.21 27.37 -0.98
C ASN A 40 12.76 27.61 -1.39
N LYS A 41 12.51 28.78 -1.99
CA LYS A 41 11.25 29.09 -2.67
C LYS A 41 10.92 27.94 -3.64
N SER A 42 9.77 27.31 -3.40
CA SER A 42 9.13 26.26 -4.20
C SER A 42 10.01 25.07 -4.62
N LYS A 43 10.41 24.23 -3.67
CA LYS A 43 10.77 22.86 -4.05
C LYS A 43 9.45 22.15 -4.41
N ARG A 44 9.25 21.84 -5.68
CA ARG A 44 8.11 21.02 -6.12
C ARG A 44 8.30 19.64 -5.48
N GLU A 45 7.29 19.18 -4.75
CA GLU A 45 7.31 17.83 -4.16
C GLU A 45 7.54 16.82 -5.28
N TYR A 46 8.52 15.94 -5.08
CA TYR A 46 8.85 14.88 -6.00
C TYR A 46 8.03 13.64 -5.65
N THR A 47 6.92 13.47 -6.37
CA THR A 47 6.13 12.24 -6.32
C THR A 47 6.58 11.27 -7.42
N SER A 48 6.80 10.01 -7.07
CA SER A 48 7.09 8.94 -8.02
C SER A 48 6.11 7.79 -7.85
N VAL A 49 5.90 7.04 -8.93
CA VAL A 49 5.09 5.82 -8.93
C VAL A 49 6.01 4.63 -9.20
N MET A 50 5.98 3.63 -8.32
CA MET A 50 6.64 2.34 -8.52
C MET A 50 5.58 1.25 -8.72
N ILE A 51 5.64 0.60 -9.88
CA ILE A 51 4.75 -0.51 -10.23
C ILE A 51 5.60 -1.74 -10.52
N VAL A 52 5.25 -2.84 -9.87
CA VAL A 52 5.69 -4.18 -10.26
C VAL A 52 4.49 -4.92 -10.86
N PRO A 53 4.51 -5.28 -12.16
CA PRO A 53 3.40 -6.01 -12.76
C PRO A 53 3.28 -7.39 -12.10
N THR A 54 2.10 -7.64 -11.52
CA THR A 54 1.80 -8.87 -10.79
C THR A 54 1.57 -10.02 -11.76
N GLY A 55 2.07 -11.22 -11.45
CA GLY A 55 1.78 -12.42 -12.23
C GLY A 55 2.49 -12.56 -13.58
N VAL A 56 3.48 -11.71 -13.89
CA VAL A 56 4.21 -11.72 -15.18
C VAL A 56 5.68 -12.13 -15.07
N GLY A 57 6.16 -12.47 -13.86
CA GLY A 57 7.56 -12.84 -13.64
C GLY A 57 8.55 -11.68 -13.81
N ALA A 58 8.25 -10.52 -13.21
CA ALA A 58 9.17 -9.38 -13.26
C ALA A 58 10.55 -9.75 -12.68
N SER A 59 11.63 -9.34 -13.34
CA SER A 59 13.00 -9.68 -12.88
C SER A 59 13.34 -9.10 -11.50
N ILE A 60 12.63 -8.04 -11.11
CA ILE A 60 12.63 -7.40 -9.80
C ILE A 60 11.16 -7.23 -9.38
N GLY A 61 10.80 -7.75 -8.21
CA GLY A 61 9.46 -7.71 -7.65
C GLY A 61 8.55 -8.84 -8.12
N GLY A 62 9.02 -9.72 -9.01
CA GLY A 62 8.24 -10.86 -9.49
C GLY A 62 7.98 -11.91 -8.41
N PHE A 63 8.63 -11.80 -7.26
CA PHE A 63 8.49 -12.69 -6.11
C PHE A 63 8.20 -11.87 -4.86
N ALA A 64 7.50 -12.45 -3.88
CA ALA A 64 7.12 -11.75 -2.66
C ALA A 64 8.29 -10.96 -2.01
N GLY A 65 9.48 -11.53 -1.94
CA GLY A 65 10.60 -10.97 -1.19
C GLY A 65 11.41 -9.86 -1.89
N ASP A 66 11.26 -9.62 -3.19
CA ASP A 66 12.30 -8.91 -3.97
C ASP A 66 11.95 -7.50 -4.46
N ALA A 67 10.72 -7.03 -4.23
CA ALA A 67 10.30 -5.66 -4.55
C ALA A 67 10.64 -4.64 -3.45
N LEU A 68 10.51 -5.04 -2.18
CA LEU A 68 10.58 -4.14 -1.03
C LEU A 68 11.92 -3.38 -0.90
N PRO A 69 13.10 -4.01 -1.08
CA PRO A 69 14.37 -3.26 -1.04
C PRO A 69 14.44 -2.14 -2.07
N VAL A 70 13.86 -2.33 -3.25
CA VAL A 70 13.82 -1.31 -4.31
C VAL A 70 12.88 -0.18 -3.93
N ALA A 71 11.71 -0.50 -3.37
CA ALA A 71 10.78 0.50 -2.86
C ALA A 71 11.41 1.37 -1.76
N ARG A 72 12.23 0.78 -0.88
CA ARG A 72 12.97 1.50 0.17
C ARG A 72 14.02 2.47 -0.39
N VAL A 73 14.74 2.05 -1.42
CA VAL A 73 15.71 2.95 -2.08
C VAL A 73 14.97 4.11 -2.74
N LEU A 74 13.88 3.84 -3.44
CA LEU A 74 13.06 4.87 -4.07
C LEU A 74 12.42 5.83 -3.04
N SER A 75 11.87 5.30 -1.94
CA SER A 75 11.27 6.14 -0.89
C SER A 75 12.28 7.08 -0.23
N SER A 76 13.57 6.72 -0.22
CA SER A 76 14.64 7.56 0.33
C SER A 76 14.98 8.79 -0.52
N VAL A 77 14.59 8.81 -1.80
CA VAL A 77 14.90 9.90 -2.74
C VAL A 77 13.71 10.75 -3.13
N VAL A 78 12.48 10.28 -2.89
CA VAL A 78 11.24 10.96 -3.25
C VAL A 78 10.53 11.53 -2.03
N ASP A 79 9.76 12.60 -2.23
CA ASP A 79 8.93 13.17 -1.17
C ASP A 79 7.67 12.31 -0.94
N CYS A 80 7.15 11.68 -1.99
CA CYS A 80 6.04 10.72 -1.93
C CYS A 80 6.23 9.59 -2.96
N LEU A 81 6.14 8.34 -2.50
CA LEU A 81 6.14 7.17 -3.37
C LEU A 81 4.74 6.58 -3.42
N ILE A 82 4.18 6.47 -4.61
CA ILE A 82 2.94 5.73 -4.85
C ILE A 82 3.33 4.32 -5.29
N SER A 83 2.78 3.31 -4.63
CA SER A 83 2.97 1.92 -5.04
C SER A 83 1.75 1.08 -4.68
N HIS A 84 1.79 -0.21 -4.98
CA HIS A 84 0.69 -1.14 -4.73
C HIS A 84 1.08 -2.19 -3.68
N PRO A 85 0.11 -2.86 -3.03
CA PRO A 85 0.37 -3.75 -1.90
C PRO A 85 1.43 -4.84 -2.16
N ASN A 86 1.49 -5.42 -3.36
CA ASN A 86 2.38 -6.56 -3.64
C ASN A 86 3.87 -6.14 -3.74
N VAL A 87 4.17 -4.84 -3.86
CA VAL A 87 5.54 -4.32 -3.80
C VAL A 87 6.09 -4.29 -2.37
N LEU A 88 5.20 -4.15 -1.40
CA LEU A 88 5.54 -3.68 -0.06
C LEU A 88 5.32 -4.75 1.00
N ASN A 89 4.42 -5.69 0.71
CA ASN A 89 4.14 -6.82 1.56
C ASN A 89 4.89 -8.02 1.00
N ALA A 90 6.13 -8.21 1.45
CA ALA A 90 6.91 -9.40 1.16
C ALA A 90 6.34 -10.58 1.93
N ALA A 91 5.16 -11.04 1.52
CA ALA A 91 4.24 -11.83 2.34
C ALA A 91 4.03 -11.17 3.71
N MET A 92 4.76 -11.63 4.73
CA MET A 92 4.66 -11.14 6.11
C MET A 92 5.76 -10.14 6.50
N LEU A 93 6.82 -10.01 5.69
CA LEU A 93 8.02 -9.20 5.98
C LEU A 93 7.85 -7.74 5.58
N TYR A 94 6.89 -7.06 6.21
CA TYR A 94 6.62 -5.66 5.97
C TYR A 94 7.71 -4.71 6.50
N TRP A 95 7.90 -3.57 5.82
CA TRP A 95 8.74 -2.47 6.31
C TRP A 95 7.99 -1.11 6.27
N PRO A 96 7.84 -0.42 7.42
CA PRO A 96 7.14 0.85 7.47
C PRO A 96 7.91 1.95 6.72
N MET A 97 7.22 2.62 5.81
CA MET A 97 7.73 3.80 5.11
C MET A 97 6.71 4.94 5.21
N PRO A 98 7.06 6.06 5.85
CA PRO A 98 6.09 7.11 6.19
C PRO A 98 5.62 7.94 5.00
N ASN A 99 6.35 7.90 3.87
CA ASN A 99 6.08 8.67 2.66
C ASN A 99 5.58 7.81 1.49
N VAL A 100 4.94 6.67 1.79
CA VAL A 100 4.46 5.73 0.78
C VAL A 100 2.94 5.62 0.81
N MET A 101 2.30 5.79 -0.35
CA MET A 101 0.86 5.62 -0.53
C MET A 101 0.57 4.28 -1.22
N TYR A 102 -0.31 3.49 -0.61
CA TYR A 102 -0.78 2.21 -1.16
C TYR A 102 -2.00 2.45 -2.05
N VAL A 103 -1.87 2.07 -3.31
CA VAL A 103 -2.91 2.24 -4.31
C VAL A 103 -3.06 0.93 -5.05
N GLU A 104 -4.27 0.36 -5.00
CA GLU A 104 -4.61 -0.84 -5.77
C GLU A 104 -4.50 -0.55 -7.27
N GLY A 105 -4.23 -1.59 -8.07
CA GLY A 105 -3.92 -1.46 -9.51
C GLY A 105 -4.96 -0.67 -10.31
N TYR A 106 -6.26 -0.96 -10.15
CA TYR A 106 -7.31 -0.19 -10.80
C TYR A 106 -7.32 1.27 -10.34
N ALA A 107 -7.24 1.52 -9.04
CA ALA A 107 -7.17 2.90 -8.52
C ALA A 107 -5.97 3.66 -9.10
N LEU A 108 -4.84 2.97 -9.28
CA LEU A 108 -3.63 3.54 -9.87
C LEU A 108 -3.82 3.87 -11.35
N ASP A 109 -4.48 3.00 -12.11
CA ASP A 109 -4.86 3.28 -13.50
C ASP A 109 -5.76 4.52 -13.61
N ARG A 110 -6.74 4.65 -12.71
CA ARG A 110 -7.64 5.81 -12.67
C ARG A 110 -6.92 7.09 -12.27
N PHE A 111 -5.97 6.99 -11.36
CA PHE A 111 -5.08 8.09 -10.99
C PHE A 111 -4.20 8.53 -12.18
N ALA A 112 -3.57 7.58 -12.87
CA ALA A 112 -2.72 7.86 -14.02
C ALA A 112 -3.50 8.50 -15.20
N GLN A 113 -4.78 8.14 -15.35
CA GLN A 113 -5.70 8.76 -16.31
C GLN A 113 -6.15 10.18 -15.91
N GLY A 114 -5.78 10.66 -14.72
CA GLY A 114 -6.24 11.95 -14.17
C GLY A 114 -7.72 11.94 -13.78
N LEU A 115 -8.33 10.77 -13.63
CA LEU A 115 -9.75 10.61 -13.31
C LEU A 115 -9.98 10.57 -11.82
N TRP A 116 -9.02 10.01 -11.07
CA TRP A 116 -9.02 9.97 -9.61
C TRP A 116 -7.87 10.80 -9.04
N ALA A 117 -8.08 11.34 -7.84
CA ALA A 117 -7.03 11.93 -7.02
C ALA A 117 -6.77 11.04 -5.81
N LEU A 118 -5.57 11.12 -5.24
CA LEU A 118 -5.19 10.40 -4.04
C LEU A 118 -5.08 11.40 -2.88
N GLN A 119 -5.71 11.12 -1.75
CA GLN A 119 -5.61 11.93 -0.54
C GLN A 119 -5.06 11.07 0.59
N PRO A 120 -3.92 11.41 1.17
CA PRO A 120 -3.42 10.69 2.34
C PRO A 120 -4.42 10.76 3.51
N VAL A 121 -4.63 9.63 4.20
CA VAL A 121 -5.28 9.63 5.52
C VAL A 121 -4.40 9.02 6.59
N HIS A 122 -4.68 9.43 7.81
CA HIS A 122 -4.04 8.90 9.00
C HIS A 122 -4.45 7.44 9.29
N GLN A 123 -5.68 7.06 8.98
CA GLN A 123 -6.18 5.71 9.26
C GLN A 123 -7.47 5.43 8.47
N ASN A 124 -7.61 4.22 7.93
CA ASN A 124 -8.85 3.74 7.31
C ASN A 124 -9.62 2.87 8.30
N LYS A 125 -10.95 3.02 8.35
CA LYS A 125 -11.85 2.04 8.94
C LYS A 125 -11.95 0.83 8.00
N VAL A 126 -11.48 -0.33 8.43
CA VAL A 126 -11.37 -1.53 7.58
C VAL A 126 -12.52 -2.49 7.86
N GLY A 127 -13.20 -2.91 6.79
CA GLY A 127 -14.12 -4.06 6.82
C GLY A 127 -13.44 -5.33 6.34
N LEU A 128 -13.76 -6.47 6.96
CA LEU A 128 -13.23 -7.78 6.58
C LEU A 128 -14.28 -8.60 5.85
N VAL A 129 -13.98 -9.11 4.65
CA VAL A 129 -14.81 -10.09 3.96
C VAL A 129 -14.11 -11.45 4.02
N LEU A 130 -14.84 -12.47 4.47
CA LEU A 130 -14.39 -13.85 4.50
C LEU A 130 -15.23 -14.65 3.51
N ASP A 131 -14.58 -15.38 2.62
CA ASP A 131 -15.26 -16.31 1.72
C ASP A 131 -15.92 -17.45 2.51
N ALA A 132 -17.18 -17.76 2.19
CA ALA A 132 -17.93 -18.89 2.74
C ALA A 132 -17.29 -20.25 2.45
N GLY A 133 -16.43 -20.33 1.43
CA GLY A 133 -15.65 -21.53 1.13
C GLY A 133 -14.54 -21.82 2.14
N ILE A 134 -14.15 -20.85 2.97
CA ILE A 134 -13.08 -21.03 3.96
C ILE A 134 -13.53 -22.01 5.03
N GLU A 135 -12.69 -23.01 5.31
CA GLU A 135 -12.93 -23.96 6.38
C GLU A 135 -13.12 -23.28 7.73
N GLU A 136 -14.01 -23.82 8.56
CA GLU A 136 -14.42 -23.16 9.80
C GLU A 136 -13.24 -22.83 10.73
N HIS A 137 -12.27 -23.74 10.85
CA HIS A 137 -11.11 -23.52 11.71
C HIS A 137 -10.19 -22.40 11.17
N LEU A 138 -9.95 -22.35 9.85
CA LEU A 138 -9.20 -21.27 9.21
C LEU A 138 -9.93 -19.92 9.34
N ARG A 139 -11.26 -19.91 9.20
CA ARG A 139 -12.08 -18.72 9.40
C ARG A 139 -11.94 -18.17 10.82
N VAL A 140 -11.97 -19.02 11.84
CA VAL A 140 -11.73 -18.62 13.24
C VAL A 140 -10.33 -18.04 13.39
N HIS A 141 -9.31 -18.64 12.78
CA HIS A 141 -7.96 -18.08 12.78
C HIS A 141 -7.93 -16.66 12.20
N HIS A 142 -8.52 -16.42 11.02
CA HIS A 142 -8.58 -15.07 10.45
C HIS A 142 -9.33 -14.06 11.33
N LEU A 143 -10.37 -14.47 12.07
CA LEU A 143 -11.05 -13.59 13.02
C LEU A 143 -10.18 -13.24 14.23
N GLN A 144 -9.47 -14.22 14.79
CA GLN A 144 -8.53 -13.99 15.90
C GLN A 144 -7.41 -13.02 15.53
N VAL A 145 -7.08 -12.94 14.24
CA VAL A 145 -6.09 -11.99 13.71
C VAL A 145 -6.64 -10.59 13.68
N ALA A 146 -7.86 -10.44 13.18
CA ALA A 146 -8.54 -9.17 13.24
C ALA A 146 -8.63 -8.68 14.70
N ASP A 147 -8.88 -9.58 15.65
CA ASP A 147 -8.87 -9.27 17.08
C ASP A 147 -7.47 -8.86 17.59
N ALA A 148 -6.43 -9.64 17.27
CA ALA A 148 -5.06 -9.37 17.68
C ALA A 148 -4.54 -8.04 17.12
N THR A 149 -4.90 -7.70 15.89
CA THR A 149 -4.48 -6.46 15.23
C THR A 149 -5.21 -5.25 15.80
N ARG A 150 -6.50 -5.37 16.13
CA ARG A 150 -7.21 -4.36 16.91
C ARG A 150 -6.53 -4.11 18.25
N ALA A 151 -6.28 -5.16 19.01
CA ALA A 151 -5.74 -5.06 20.38
C ALA A 151 -4.29 -4.57 20.42
N SER A 152 -3.44 -5.06 19.54
CA SER A 152 -1.98 -4.84 19.62
C SER A 152 -1.52 -3.67 18.77
N LEU A 153 -2.20 -3.39 17.65
CA LEU A 153 -1.80 -2.36 16.68
C LEU A 153 -2.73 -1.16 16.65
N GLY A 154 -3.89 -1.25 17.30
CA GLY A 154 -4.88 -0.18 17.31
C GLY A 154 -5.53 0.05 15.94
N LEU A 155 -5.56 -0.96 15.07
CA LEU A 155 -6.21 -0.83 13.77
C LEU A 155 -7.74 -0.87 13.88
N PRO A 156 -8.49 -0.08 13.09
CA PRO A 156 -9.93 -0.02 13.20
C PRO A 156 -10.55 -1.05 12.25
N VAL A 157 -10.29 -2.33 12.52
CA VAL A 157 -10.97 -3.44 11.82
C VAL A 157 -12.33 -3.63 12.50
N VAL A 158 -13.38 -3.05 11.95
CA VAL A 158 -14.59 -2.79 12.73
C VAL A 158 -15.66 -3.88 12.65
N GLU A 159 -15.78 -4.52 11.51
CA GLU A 159 -16.84 -5.50 11.21
C GLU A 159 -16.35 -6.49 10.17
N TYR A 160 -16.97 -7.67 10.16
CA TYR A 160 -16.75 -8.65 9.12
C TYR A 160 -18.06 -9.11 8.48
N ALA A 161 -17.98 -9.51 7.21
CA ALA A 161 -19.06 -10.17 6.49
C ALA A 161 -18.52 -11.49 5.92
N VAL A 162 -19.37 -12.51 5.92
CA VAL A 162 -19.11 -13.75 5.19
C VAL A 162 -19.89 -13.67 3.88
N THR A 163 -19.29 -14.09 2.77
CA THR A 163 -20.02 -14.22 1.50
C THR A 163 -21.21 -15.17 1.66
N ASP A 164 -22.28 -14.99 0.91
CA ASP A 164 -23.45 -15.88 1.00
C ASP A 164 -23.27 -17.19 0.21
N THR A 165 -22.30 -17.21 -0.70
CA THR A 165 -21.91 -18.36 -1.51
C THR A 165 -20.38 -18.41 -1.56
N PRO A 166 -19.74 -19.60 -1.59
CA PRO A 166 -18.30 -19.71 -1.83
C PRO A 166 -17.90 -18.97 -3.12
N LEU A 167 -16.74 -18.31 -3.16
CA LEU A 167 -16.31 -17.60 -4.36
C LEU A 167 -15.96 -18.53 -5.52
N GLU A 168 -15.55 -19.77 -5.19
CA GLU A 168 -15.06 -20.80 -6.11
C GLU A 168 -13.99 -20.24 -7.06
N VAL A 169 -12.80 -19.99 -6.49
CA VAL A 169 -11.64 -19.48 -7.22
C VAL A 169 -11.14 -20.53 -8.21
N GLU A 170 -10.96 -20.11 -9.46
CA GLU A 170 -10.24 -20.84 -10.49
C GLU A 170 -9.03 -20.02 -10.95
N LYS A 171 -7.85 -20.64 -11.03
CA LYS A 171 -6.60 -20.01 -11.45
C LYS A 171 -5.96 -20.79 -12.60
N TRP A 172 -5.29 -20.10 -13.51
CA TRP A 172 -4.52 -20.72 -14.59
C TRP A 172 -3.45 -19.76 -15.13
N VAL A 173 -2.45 -20.31 -15.82
CA VAL A 173 -1.49 -19.51 -16.59
C VAL A 173 -2.01 -19.36 -18.01
N ASN A 174 -2.05 -18.13 -18.52
CA ASN A 174 -2.44 -17.88 -19.90
C ASN A 174 -1.38 -18.48 -20.85
N PRO A 175 -1.74 -19.42 -21.74
CA PRO A 175 -0.77 -20.14 -22.57
C PRO A 175 -0.12 -19.25 -23.65
N THR A 176 -0.74 -18.12 -23.98
CA THR A 176 -0.22 -17.17 -24.97
C THR A 176 0.70 -16.13 -24.33
N THR A 177 0.33 -15.61 -23.15
CA THR A 177 1.07 -14.51 -22.52
C THR A 177 2.01 -14.97 -21.41
N GLY A 178 1.86 -16.19 -20.90
CA GLY A 178 2.60 -16.72 -19.77
C GLY A 178 2.24 -16.08 -18.43
N GLN A 179 1.15 -15.31 -18.36
CA GLN A 179 0.76 -14.57 -17.15
C GLN A 179 -0.22 -15.37 -16.29
N SER A 180 -0.10 -15.29 -14.97
CA SER A 180 -1.12 -15.84 -14.06
C SER A 180 -2.42 -15.07 -14.21
N THR A 181 -3.54 -15.78 -14.29
CA THR A 181 -4.88 -15.18 -14.35
C THR A 181 -5.89 -16.15 -13.75
N GLY A 182 -7.16 -15.76 -13.72
CA GLY A 182 -8.20 -16.66 -13.26
C GLY A 182 -9.58 -16.03 -13.22
N ARG A 183 -10.47 -16.58 -12.39
CA ARG A 183 -11.81 -16.03 -12.12
C ARG A 183 -12.34 -16.50 -10.77
N ILE A 184 -13.35 -15.80 -10.28
CA ILE A 184 -14.27 -16.27 -9.23
C ILE A 184 -15.62 -16.56 -9.90
N LYS A 185 -16.28 -17.66 -9.53
CA LYS A 185 -17.60 -18.00 -10.12
C LYS A 185 -18.73 -17.14 -9.58
N HIS A 186 -18.62 -16.67 -8.34
CA HIS A 186 -19.67 -15.93 -7.64
C HIS A 186 -19.24 -14.49 -7.26
N PRO A 187 -18.90 -13.63 -8.25
CA PRO A 187 -18.46 -12.25 -7.98
C PRO A 187 -19.57 -11.40 -7.35
N ASP A 188 -20.83 -11.71 -7.63
CA ASP A 188 -22.00 -11.06 -7.04
C ASP A 188 -22.09 -11.29 -5.53
N SER A 189 -21.67 -12.46 -5.04
CA SER A 189 -21.59 -12.78 -3.62
C SER A 189 -20.57 -11.91 -2.89
N LEU A 190 -19.38 -11.75 -3.48
CA LEU A 190 -18.36 -10.82 -3.00
C LEU A 190 -18.90 -9.38 -2.92
N LEU A 191 -19.50 -8.90 -4.02
CA LEU A 191 -20.03 -7.53 -4.07
C LEU A 191 -21.13 -7.31 -3.03
N ARG A 192 -22.05 -8.26 -2.81
CA ARG A 192 -23.07 -8.16 -1.75
C ARG A 192 -22.44 -8.08 -0.36
N ALA A 193 -21.43 -8.90 -0.06
CA ALA A 193 -20.73 -8.87 1.22
C ALA A 193 -20.06 -7.52 1.48
N VAL A 194 -19.37 -6.97 0.47
CA VAL A 194 -18.75 -5.64 0.56
C VAL A 194 -19.79 -4.54 0.70
N GLU A 195 -20.86 -4.59 -0.11
CA GLU A 195 -21.91 -3.58 -0.07
C GLU A 195 -22.55 -3.48 1.32
N ASN A 196 -22.75 -4.63 1.98
CA ASN A 196 -23.24 -4.68 3.36
C ASN A 196 -22.29 -3.96 4.33
N LEU A 197 -20.99 -4.19 4.24
CA LEU A 197 -19.99 -3.50 5.09
C LEU A 197 -19.97 -2.00 4.83
N VAL A 198 -20.01 -1.58 3.56
CA VAL A 198 -20.04 -0.16 3.17
C VAL A 198 -21.30 0.52 3.70
N LYS A 199 -22.48 -0.07 3.50
CA LYS A 199 -23.76 0.53 3.91
C LYS A 199 -23.97 0.55 5.41
N ARG A 200 -23.67 -0.56 6.10
CA ARG A 200 -23.97 -0.72 7.53
C ARG A 200 -22.89 -0.12 8.42
N SER A 201 -21.64 -0.29 8.01
CA SER A 201 -20.49 0.00 8.86
C SER A 201 -19.69 1.19 8.38
N GLN A 202 -20.00 1.76 7.19
CA GLN A 202 -19.33 2.95 6.65
C GLN A 202 -17.80 2.77 6.65
N VAL A 203 -17.34 1.63 6.13
CA VAL A 203 -15.91 1.31 6.04
C VAL A 203 -15.24 2.15 4.95
N ASP A 204 -14.00 2.53 5.20
CA ASP A 204 -13.17 3.31 4.28
C ASP A 204 -12.33 2.41 3.38
N ALA A 205 -12.06 1.16 3.79
CA ALA A 205 -11.31 0.17 3.04
C ALA A 205 -11.81 -1.25 3.36
N VAL A 206 -11.49 -2.20 2.49
CA VAL A 206 -11.88 -3.61 2.64
C VAL A 206 -10.67 -4.53 2.52
N ALA A 207 -10.61 -5.54 3.38
CA ALA A 207 -9.73 -6.69 3.21
C ALA A 207 -10.59 -7.91 2.86
N VAL A 208 -10.25 -8.60 1.77
CA VAL A 208 -10.96 -9.81 1.32
C VAL A 208 -10.06 -11.02 1.53
N VAL A 209 -10.55 -12.03 2.25
CA VAL A 209 -9.92 -13.34 2.34
C VAL A 209 -10.73 -14.32 1.50
N GLY A 210 -10.15 -14.81 0.41
CA GLY A 210 -10.78 -15.78 -0.49
C GLY A 210 -10.33 -17.20 -0.18
N CYS A 211 -11.20 -18.20 -0.36
CA CYS A 211 -10.77 -19.60 -0.34
C CYS A 211 -10.18 -19.96 -1.69
N PHE A 212 -8.88 -20.28 -1.72
CA PHE A 212 -8.20 -20.67 -2.95
C PHE A 212 -8.06 -22.20 -3.01
N PRO A 213 -8.07 -22.80 -4.21
CA PRO A 213 -7.76 -24.21 -4.33
C PRO A 213 -6.30 -24.43 -3.92
N ASP A 214 -6.08 -25.45 -3.09
CA ASP A 214 -4.74 -25.94 -2.75
C ASP A 214 -4.05 -26.41 -4.03
N ASP A 215 -2.81 -25.97 -4.24
CA ASP A 215 -1.98 -26.41 -5.36
C ASP A 215 -1.52 -27.85 -5.17
N GLU A 216 -1.40 -28.59 -6.27
CA GLU A 216 -0.57 -29.79 -6.25
C GLU A 216 0.90 -29.37 -6.03
N VAL A 217 1.65 -30.17 -5.28
CA VAL A 217 3.01 -29.80 -4.83
C VAL A 217 3.93 -29.45 -6.02
N ASP A 218 3.72 -30.10 -7.16
CA ASP A 218 4.50 -29.91 -8.39
C ASP A 218 4.21 -28.56 -9.09
N ASP A 219 3.04 -27.95 -8.87
CA ASP A 219 2.63 -26.70 -9.53
C ASP A 219 3.33 -25.45 -8.96
N LEU A 220 3.96 -25.56 -7.78
CA LEU A 220 4.60 -24.45 -7.08
C LEU A 220 6.14 -24.46 -7.12
N ASP A 221 6.74 -25.53 -7.65
CA ASP A 221 8.18 -25.75 -7.54
C ASP A 221 8.99 -24.65 -8.24
N ASP A 222 8.61 -24.24 -9.45
CA ASP A 222 9.37 -23.23 -10.19
C ASP A 222 9.32 -21.84 -9.52
N TYR A 223 8.15 -21.43 -9.00
CA TYR A 223 8.02 -20.15 -8.32
C TYR A 223 8.79 -20.15 -6.98
N ARG A 224 8.68 -21.23 -6.20
CA ARG A 224 9.43 -21.41 -4.95
C ARG A 224 10.95 -21.44 -5.20
N LEU A 225 11.40 -21.90 -6.37
CA LEU A 225 12.79 -21.86 -6.80
C LEU A 225 13.23 -20.52 -7.42
N GLY A 226 12.34 -19.53 -7.54
CA GLY A 226 12.67 -18.20 -8.06
C GLY A 226 12.75 -18.13 -9.58
N ILE A 227 12.15 -19.08 -10.30
CA ILE A 227 12.21 -19.22 -11.77
C ILE A 227 10.84 -19.01 -12.41
N GLY A 228 9.78 -19.41 -11.73
CA GLY A 228 8.40 -19.33 -12.21
C GLY A 228 7.70 -18.01 -11.88
N ILE A 229 6.37 -18.05 -11.99
CA ILE A 229 5.47 -16.94 -11.67
C ILE A 229 4.55 -17.33 -10.52
N ASP A 230 4.12 -16.34 -9.74
CA ASP A 230 3.05 -16.54 -8.75
C ASP A 230 1.73 -16.81 -9.48
N THR A 231 1.15 -17.99 -9.27
CA THR A 231 -0.09 -18.43 -9.92
C THR A 231 -1.36 -17.87 -9.26
N LEU A 232 -1.27 -17.38 -8.01
CA LEU A 232 -2.37 -16.82 -7.23
C LEU A 232 -2.62 -15.34 -7.58
N ALA A 233 -1.51 -14.63 -7.80
CA ALA A 233 -1.42 -13.20 -8.10
C ALA A 233 -2.49 -12.68 -9.07
N GLY A 234 -2.81 -13.44 -10.11
CA GLY A 234 -3.79 -13.07 -11.12
C GLY A 234 -5.22 -12.98 -10.58
N VAL A 235 -5.67 -13.97 -9.81
CA VAL A 235 -7.03 -13.96 -9.23
C VAL A 235 -7.15 -12.95 -8.12
N GLU A 236 -6.11 -12.84 -7.30
CA GLU A 236 -6.01 -11.82 -6.26
C GLU A 236 -6.22 -10.40 -6.81
N ALA A 237 -5.51 -10.06 -7.90
CA ALA A 237 -5.70 -8.81 -8.61
C ALA A 237 -7.15 -8.64 -9.12
N ILE A 238 -7.80 -9.70 -9.62
CA ILE A 238 -9.20 -9.66 -10.07
C ILE A 238 -10.15 -9.35 -8.90
N ILE A 239 -9.93 -9.95 -7.73
CA ILE A 239 -10.76 -9.74 -6.54
C ILE A 239 -10.69 -8.27 -6.10
N SER A 240 -9.49 -7.74 -5.90
CA SER A 240 -9.34 -6.34 -5.46
C SER A 240 -9.80 -5.35 -6.53
N HIS A 241 -9.51 -5.62 -7.81
CA HIS A 241 -9.96 -4.81 -8.93
C HIS A 241 -11.49 -4.69 -8.95
N LEU A 242 -12.20 -5.82 -8.78
CA LEU A 242 -13.66 -5.85 -8.79
C LEU A 242 -14.25 -4.96 -7.68
N VAL A 243 -13.71 -5.08 -6.46
CA VAL A 243 -14.16 -4.29 -5.30
C VAL A 243 -13.87 -2.80 -5.49
N VAL A 244 -12.64 -2.44 -5.87
CA VAL A 244 -12.23 -1.03 -6.02
C VAL A 244 -13.01 -0.38 -7.16
N LYS A 245 -13.24 -1.10 -8.26
CA LYS A 245 -14.02 -0.60 -9.40
C LYS A 245 -15.47 -0.30 -9.02
N GLU A 246 -16.11 -1.19 -8.27
CA GLU A 246 -17.53 -1.06 -7.91
C GLU A 246 -17.75 -0.03 -6.81
N PHE A 247 -16.98 -0.12 -5.71
CA PHE A 247 -17.25 0.65 -4.50
C PHE A 247 -16.41 1.90 -4.36
N GLN A 248 -15.34 2.03 -5.15
CA GLN A 248 -14.41 3.15 -5.04
C GLN A 248 -13.94 3.30 -3.59
N ILE A 249 -13.38 2.24 -3.03
CA ILE A 249 -12.66 2.24 -1.75
C ILE A 249 -11.46 1.30 -1.90
N PRO A 250 -10.34 1.54 -1.21
CA PRO A 250 -9.19 0.63 -1.26
C PRO A 250 -9.57 -0.80 -0.87
N CYS A 251 -9.04 -1.77 -1.62
CA CYS A 251 -9.19 -3.18 -1.33
C CYS A 251 -7.83 -3.86 -1.27
N ALA A 252 -7.61 -4.64 -0.21
CA ALA A 252 -6.55 -5.64 -0.14
C ALA A 252 -7.16 -7.04 -0.24
N HIS A 253 -6.37 -8.00 -0.70
CA HIS A 253 -6.76 -9.41 -0.79
C HIS A 253 -5.74 -10.27 -0.03
N ALA A 254 -6.17 -11.46 0.37
CA ALA A 254 -5.31 -12.54 0.81
C ALA A 254 -5.97 -13.88 0.47
N PRO A 255 -5.19 -14.93 0.17
CA PRO A 255 -5.71 -16.26 -0.01
C PRO A 255 -5.75 -16.98 1.35
N ALA A 256 -6.84 -17.66 1.64
CA ALA A 256 -6.88 -18.71 2.65
C ALA A 256 -6.45 -20.01 1.97
N LEU A 257 -5.31 -20.54 2.40
CA LEU A 257 -4.67 -21.74 1.85
C LEU A 257 -4.25 -22.67 2.99
N SER A 258 -4.21 -23.96 2.68
CA SER A 258 -3.57 -24.93 3.56
C SER A 258 -2.06 -24.70 3.60
N PRO A 259 -1.40 -24.89 4.75
CA PRO A 259 0.04 -24.78 4.84
C PRO A 259 0.72 -25.86 3.99
N LEU A 260 1.57 -25.45 3.03
CA LEU A 260 2.37 -26.38 2.23
C LEU A 260 3.39 -27.15 3.09
N PRO A 261 3.92 -28.29 2.64
CA PRO A 261 5.04 -28.95 3.32
C PRO A 261 6.31 -28.06 3.35
N LEU A 262 7.09 -28.20 4.43
CA LEU A 262 8.41 -27.57 4.54
C LEU A 262 9.36 -28.14 3.48
N THR A 263 10.17 -27.27 2.89
CA THR A 263 11.24 -27.68 1.96
C THR A 263 12.53 -26.93 2.27
N SER A 264 13.66 -27.62 2.12
CA SER A 264 14.99 -27.03 2.31
C SER A 264 15.51 -26.32 1.05
N SER A 265 14.85 -26.51 -0.09
CA SER A 265 15.25 -25.96 -1.38
C SER A 265 14.32 -24.82 -1.77
N LEU A 266 14.63 -23.61 -1.31
CA LEU A 266 13.86 -22.39 -1.57
C LEU A 266 14.77 -21.28 -2.09
N SER A 267 14.23 -20.47 -3.00
CA SER A 267 14.87 -19.22 -3.37
C SER A 267 14.71 -18.19 -2.26
N PRO A 268 15.76 -17.41 -1.92
CA PRO A 268 15.63 -16.28 -1.02
C PRO A 268 14.57 -15.25 -1.46
N LYS A 269 14.27 -15.19 -2.77
CA LYS A 269 13.27 -14.27 -3.34
C LYS A 269 11.82 -14.66 -3.00
N SER A 270 11.53 -15.94 -2.83
CA SER A 270 10.20 -16.49 -2.49
C SER A 270 10.08 -16.89 -1.03
N ALA A 271 11.20 -17.07 -0.32
CA ALA A 271 11.25 -17.56 1.07
C ALA A 271 10.43 -16.74 2.08
N ALA A 272 10.09 -15.49 1.76
CA ALA A 272 9.21 -14.68 2.58
C ALA A 272 7.81 -15.31 2.76
N GLU A 273 7.35 -16.11 1.80
CA GLU A 273 6.09 -16.87 1.87
C GLU A 273 6.15 -18.06 2.83
N GLU A 274 7.35 -18.49 3.21
CA GLU A 274 7.57 -19.61 4.15
C GLU A 274 7.72 -19.15 5.59
N VAL A 275 7.64 -17.84 5.83
CA VAL A 275 7.54 -17.28 7.17
C VAL A 275 6.22 -17.78 7.76
N ARG A 276 6.33 -18.85 8.55
CA ARG A 276 5.24 -19.54 9.21
C ARG A 276 5.36 -19.33 10.70
N VAL A 277 4.28 -18.87 11.30
CA VAL A 277 4.09 -18.96 12.75
C VAL A 277 2.96 -19.88 13.11
N SER A 278 3.19 -20.62 14.19
CA SER A 278 2.22 -21.49 14.88
C SER A 278 0.98 -20.76 15.40
N ASN A 279 1.00 -19.43 15.44
CA ASN A 279 -0.16 -18.58 15.61
C ASN A 279 0.11 -17.22 14.94
N TYR A 280 -0.92 -16.62 14.40
CA TYR A 280 -0.94 -15.51 13.44
C TYR A 280 -0.32 -14.16 13.93
N TRP A 281 0.52 -14.16 14.96
CA TRP A 281 1.21 -13.01 15.54
C TRP A 281 2.33 -12.43 14.65
N GLU A 282 2.74 -13.06 13.55
CA GLU A 282 3.62 -12.44 12.54
C GLU A 282 2.85 -11.58 11.52
N ALA A 283 1.52 -11.68 11.44
CA ALA A 283 0.71 -10.74 10.63
C ALA A 283 0.76 -9.30 11.19
N ILE A 284 1.34 -9.11 12.37
CA ILE A 284 1.65 -7.81 12.94
C ILE A 284 2.52 -6.97 12.00
N GLY A 285 3.41 -7.58 11.21
CA GLY A 285 4.19 -6.87 10.19
C GLY A 285 3.29 -6.22 9.14
N VAL A 286 2.44 -7.02 8.49
CA VAL A 286 1.57 -6.59 7.37
C VAL A 286 0.51 -5.59 7.81
N VAL A 287 0.10 -5.64 9.07
CA VAL A 287 -0.98 -4.79 9.58
C VAL A 287 -0.42 -3.51 10.24
N ALA A 288 0.80 -3.54 10.77
CA ALA A 288 1.55 -2.32 11.10
C ALA A 288 1.81 -1.44 9.86
N ALA A 289 1.64 -2.00 8.66
CA ALA A 289 1.65 -1.29 7.38
C ALA A 289 0.45 -0.41 7.08
N HIS A 290 -0.71 -0.74 7.64
CA HIS A 290 -1.97 -0.13 7.21
C HIS A 290 -2.33 1.13 8.02
N LYS A 291 -1.31 1.91 8.37
CA LYS A 291 -1.43 3.22 9.06
C LYS A 291 -1.45 4.41 8.08
N ALA A 292 -1.38 4.18 6.78
CA ALA A 292 -1.55 5.20 5.76
C ALA A 292 -2.55 4.69 4.71
N GLY A 293 -3.75 5.28 4.70
CA GLY A 293 -4.84 4.97 3.79
C GLY A 293 -5.14 6.14 2.82
N ILE A 294 -6.20 6.01 2.02
CA ILE A 294 -6.77 7.11 1.22
C ILE A 294 -8.20 7.40 1.68
N ASP A 295 -8.57 8.68 1.82
CA ASP A 295 -9.92 9.13 2.22
C ASP A 295 -10.95 8.74 1.15
N PRO A 296 -12.03 8.00 1.47
CA PRO A 296 -13.06 7.63 0.51
C PRO A 296 -13.76 8.83 -0.16
N SER A 297 -13.77 9.99 0.51
CA SER A 297 -14.37 11.21 -0.03
C SER A 297 -13.59 11.80 -1.21
N SER A 298 -12.31 11.43 -1.37
CA SER A 298 -11.44 11.83 -2.48
C SER A 298 -11.79 11.15 -3.80
N LEU A 299 -12.67 10.15 -3.77
CA LEU A 299 -13.13 9.41 -4.94
C LEU A 299 -14.37 10.05 -5.59
N ARG A 300 -14.77 11.26 -5.13
CA ARG A 300 -15.93 12.00 -5.63
C ARG A 300 -15.54 13.33 -6.27
N ARG A 301 -15.93 13.51 -7.54
CA ARG A 301 -15.70 14.69 -8.40
C ARG A 301 -16.09 16.05 -7.79
N ASN A 302 -17.02 16.10 -6.83
CA ASN A 302 -17.76 17.32 -6.48
C ASN A 302 -17.32 17.97 -5.15
N LYS A 303 -16.28 17.44 -4.47
CA LYS A 303 -15.93 17.86 -3.10
C LYS A 303 -14.50 18.41 -2.95
N ILE A 304 -13.67 18.38 -3.99
CA ILE A 304 -12.31 18.93 -3.95
C ILE A 304 -12.37 20.44 -4.17
N ARG A 305 -12.43 21.22 -3.07
CA ARG A 305 -11.80 22.55 -3.09
C ARG A 305 -10.30 22.30 -2.92
N ASN A 306 -9.50 22.87 -3.82
CA ASN A 306 -8.03 22.80 -3.86
C ASN A 306 -7.42 22.46 -2.50
N ILE A 307 -6.63 21.38 -2.46
CA ILE A 307 -5.88 20.92 -1.29
C ILE A 307 -5.18 22.13 -0.67
N GLN A 308 -5.72 22.60 0.47
CA GLN A 308 -5.02 23.57 1.29
C GLN A 308 -4.02 22.80 2.13
N CYS A 309 -2.75 23.09 1.89
CA CYS A 309 -1.65 22.67 2.75
C CYS A 309 -1.99 23.06 4.19
N LEU A 310 -2.00 22.07 5.11
CA LEU A 310 -2.25 22.31 6.52
C LEU A 310 -1.16 23.26 7.07
N SER A 311 -1.56 24.50 7.33
CA SER A 311 -0.80 25.45 8.14
C SER A 311 -0.83 25.01 9.60
N ASP A 312 0.37 24.81 10.15
CA ASP A 312 0.74 24.88 11.56
C ASP A 312 -0.14 24.15 12.58
N VAL A 313 0.18 22.87 12.83
CA VAL A 313 -0.04 22.28 14.16
C VAL A 313 1.12 22.70 15.05
N GLN A 314 0.92 23.75 15.85
CA GLN A 314 1.81 24.07 16.96
C GLN A 314 1.74 22.94 18.01
N ALA A 315 2.85 22.23 18.19
CA ALA A 315 3.05 21.34 19.33
C ALA A 315 3.27 22.18 20.60
N ASN A 316 2.50 21.86 21.64
CA ASN A 316 2.46 22.52 22.93
C ASN A 316 3.84 22.65 23.62
N GLY A 317 4.07 23.80 24.25
CA GLY A 317 5.06 23.93 25.31
C GLY A 317 5.43 25.37 25.64
N PHE A 318 4.60 26.05 26.43
CA PHE A 318 4.96 26.90 27.59
C PHE A 318 3.79 27.84 27.91
N ALA A 319 3.17 27.63 29.06
CA ALA A 319 2.26 28.58 29.68
C ALA A 319 3.07 29.76 30.24
N VAL A 320 2.66 30.99 29.93
CA VAL A 320 2.95 32.16 30.76
C VAL A 320 1.67 32.99 30.89
N SER A 321 1.25 33.15 32.13
CA SER A 321 0.08 33.91 32.57
C SER A 321 0.23 35.43 32.37
N THR A 322 -0.91 36.04 32.05
CA THR A 322 -1.40 37.39 32.44
C THR A 322 -0.50 38.62 32.26
N ALA A 323 -1.00 39.59 31.49
CA ALA A 323 -1.28 40.94 32.00
C ALA A 323 -2.32 41.65 31.13
N SER A 324 -3.44 42.00 31.75
CA SER A 324 -4.46 42.91 31.22
C SER A 324 -3.94 44.34 31.31
N SER A 325 -4.16 45.15 30.27
CA SER A 325 -4.28 46.60 30.45
C SER A 325 -5.25 47.18 29.42
N VAL A 326 -6.41 47.53 29.96
CA VAL A 326 -7.39 48.46 29.41
C VAL A 326 -6.73 49.83 29.24
N THR A 327 -6.78 50.38 28.03
CA THR A 327 -7.41 51.65 27.60
C THR A 327 -7.03 51.92 26.16
#